data_AF-A0A8D2B365-F1
#
_entry.id   AF-A0A8D2B365-F1
#
_cell.length_a   1.000
_cell.length_b   1.000
_cell.length_c   1.000
_cell.angle_alpha   90.00
_cell.angle_beta   90.00
_cell.angle_gamma   90.00
#
_symmetry.space_group_name_H-M   'P 1'
#
loop_
_entity.id
_entity.type
_entity.pdbx_description
1 polymer ?
#
loop_
_entity_poly.entity_id
_entity_poly.type
_entity_poly.pdbx_seq_one_letter_code
_entity_poly.pdbx_strand_id
1 'polypeptide(L)' 'MAGVLKKTTGLVGLAVSESDVKKLEDQLQLGQIKEVILQAENELRLVRKMLQWKPWEPLVEEPPANHWKWPI' A
#
# COMPACT_ATOMS: atom_id res chain seq x y z
N MET A 1 3.80 7.19 4.91
CA MET A 1 4.59 6.86 3.71
C MET A 1 5.74 5.89 3.97
N ALA A 2 6.56 6.08 5.01
CA ALA A 2 7.72 5.21 5.29
C ALA A 2 7.37 3.71 5.51
N GLY A 3 6.24 3.40 6.15
CA GLY A 3 5.82 2.02 6.40
C GLY A 3 5.43 1.23 5.14
N VAL A 4 4.90 1.91 4.11
CA VAL A 4 4.50 1.29 2.84
C VAL A 4 5.74 1.01 1.98
N LEU A 5 6.70 1.94 1.94
CA LEU A 5 7.99 1.76 1.26
C LEU A 5 8.82 0.62 1.86
N LYS A 6 8.81 0.44 3.19
CA LYS A 6 9.48 -0.70 3.84
C LYS A 6 8.86 -2.04 3.44
N LYS A 7 7.53 -2.10 3.30
CA LYS A 7 6.82 -3.30 2.85
C LYS A 7 7.14 -3.63 1.39
N THR A 8 7.06 -2.68 0.47
CA THR A 8 7.31 -2.94 -0.97
C THR A 8 8.76 -3.33 -1.26
N THR A 9 9.73 -2.72 -0.57
CA THR A 9 11.16 -3.04 -0.75
C THR A 9 11.51 -4.44 -0.23
N GLY A 10 10.90 -4.87 0.88
CA GLY A 10 11.08 -6.22 1.42
C GLY A 10 10.49 -7.31 0.52
N LEU A 11 9.36 -7.03 -0.13
CA LEU A 11 8.69 -7.97 -1.05
C LEU A 11 9.50 -8.21 -2.32
N VAL A 12 10.13 -7.17 -2.87
CA VAL A 12 11.01 -7.29 -4.06
C VAL A 12 12.25 -8.12 -3.74
N GLY A 13 12.85 -7.95 -2.55
CA GLY A 13 14.00 -8.75 -2.13
C GLY A 13 13.68 -10.25 -2.04
N LEU A 14 12.50 -10.59 -1.52
CA LEU A 14 12.04 -11.97 -1.39
C LEU A 14 11.71 -12.62 -2.75
N ALA A 15 11.07 -11.87 -3.65
CA ALA A 15 10.70 -12.34 -4.99
C ALA A 15 11.90 -12.61 -5.90
N VAL A 16 13.06 -11.98 -5.65
CA VAL A 16 14.30 -12.20 -6.42
C VAL A 16 15.12 -13.37 -5.85
N SER A 17 14.98 -13.69 -4.56
CA SER A 17 15.76 -14.76 -3.91
C SER A 17 15.16 -16.15 -4.05
N GLU A 18 13.84 -16.28 -4.13
CA GLU A 18 13.14 -17.57 -4.14
C GLU A 18 12.56 -17.89 -5.52
N SER A 19 13.05 -18.96 -6.14
CA SER A 19 12.58 -19.44 -7.46
C SER A 19 11.35 -20.34 -7.38
N ASP A 20 10.98 -20.81 -6.19
CA ASP A 20 9.86 -21.72 -5.98
C ASP A 20 8.60 -20.97 -5.54
N VAL A 21 7.56 -21.02 -6.38
CA VAL A 21 6.32 -20.25 -6.20
C VAL A 21 5.61 -20.62 -4.90
N LYS A 22 5.60 -21.90 -4.51
CA LYS A 22 4.90 -22.34 -3.28
C LYS A 22 5.56 -21.82 -2.02
N LYS A 23 6.90 -21.86 -1.96
CA LYS A 23 7.65 -21.33 -0.80
C LYS A 23 7.50 -19.83 -0.68
N LEU A 24 7.44 -19.14 -1.81
CA LEU A 24 7.22 -17.70 -1.84
C LEU A 24 5.83 -17.34 -1.28
N GLU A 25 4.78 -18.07 -1.67
CA GLU A 25 3.42 -17.89 -1.12
C GLU A 25 3.38 -18.12 0.39
N ASP A 26 4.02 -19.18 0.88
CA ASP A 26 4.11 -19.50 2.31
C ASP A 26 4.85 -18.43 3.13
N GLN A 27 5.95 -17.88 2.58
CA GLN A 27 6.71 -16.82 3.24
C GLN A 27 6.00 -15.45 3.19
N LEU A 28 5.30 -15.16 2.10
CA LEU A 28 4.58 -13.90 1.93
C LEU A 28 3.33 -13.83 2.79
N GLN A 29 2.64 -14.95 3.02
CA GLN A 29 1.37 -15.01 3.77
C GLN A 29 0.31 -14.03 3.23
N LEU A 30 0.38 -13.68 1.95
CA LEU A 30 -0.47 -12.68 1.28
C LEU A 30 -1.47 -13.30 0.29
N GLY A 31 -1.75 -14.61 0.42
CA GLY A 31 -2.62 -15.33 -0.50
C GLY A 31 -1.86 -15.88 -1.72
N GLN A 32 -2.55 -16.01 -2.84
CA GLN A 32 -1.96 -16.55 -4.07
C GLN A 32 -1.09 -15.51 -4.78
N ILE A 33 -0.08 -15.98 -5.53
CA ILE A 33 0.84 -15.08 -6.26
C ILE A 33 0.12 -14.14 -7.24
N LYS A 34 -1.03 -14.56 -7.79
CA LYS A 34 -1.85 -13.73 -8.68
C LYS A 34 -2.42 -12.50 -7.97
N GLU A 35 -2.88 -12.66 -6.73
CA GLU A 35 -3.40 -11.56 -5.93
C GLU A 35 -2.28 -10.58 -5.55
N VAL A 36 -1.09 -11.11 -5.26
CA VAL A 36 0.11 -10.31 -4.97
C VAL A 36 0.52 -9.45 -6.18
N ILE A 37 0.51 -10.02 -7.39
CA ILE A 37 0.81 -9.26 -8.63
C ILE A 37 -0.24 -8.17 -8.85
N LEU A 38 -1.52 -8.50 -8.71
CA LEU A 38 -2.61 -7.53 -8.86
C LEU A 38 -2.51 -6.40 -7.82
N GLN A 39 -2.13 -6.72 -6.59
CA GLN A 39 -1.90 -5.72 -5.56
C GLN A 39 -0.71 -4.82 -5.92
N ALA A 40 0.39 -5.38 -6.41
CA ALA A 40 1.56 -4.61 -6.85
C ALA A 40 1.21 -3.63 -7.99
N GLU A 41 0.40 -4.04 -8.96
CA GLU A 41 -0.08 -3.16 -10.02
C GLU A 41 -0.98 -2.04 -9.50
N ASN A 42 -1.88 -2.36 -8.57
CA ASN A 42 -2.74 -1.38 -7.92
C ASN A 42 -1.95 -0.37 -7.09
N GLU A 43 -0.93 -0.83 -6.35
CA GLU A 43 -0.02 0.03 -5.60
C GLU A 43 0.78 0.95 -6.52
N LEU A 44 1.30 0.43 -7.64
CA LEU A 44 2.00 1.24 -8.64
C LEU A 44 1.09 2.35 -9.21
N ARG A 45 -0.16 1.99 -9.52
CA ARG A 45 -1.16 2.95 -9.99
C ARG A 45 -1.51 3.98 -8.91
N LEU A 46 -1.59 3.57 -7.65
CA LEU A 46 -1.84 4.46 -6.52
C LEU A 46 -0.69 5.46 -6.34
N VAL A 47 0.56 5.02 -6.39
CA VAL A 47 1.74 5.90 -6.25
C VAL A 47 1.75 6.98 -7.34
N ARG A 48 1.44 6.62 -8.58
CA ARG A 48 1.32 7.58 -9.69
C ARG A 48 0.23 8.64 -9.43
N LYS A 49 -0.91 8.22 -8.88
CA LYS A 49 -1.98 9.16 -8.49
C LYS A 49 -1.61 10.01 -7.29
N MET A 50 -0.91 9.45 -6.30
CA MET A 50 -0.44 10.17 -5.12
C MET A 50 0.51 11.32 -5.48
N LEU A 51 1.35 11.15 -6.50
CA LEU A 51 2.20 12.25 -7.02
C LEU A 51 1.39 13.43 -7.54
N GLN A 52 0.23 13.17 -8.15
CA GLN A 52 -0.67 14.21 -8.64
C GLN A 52 -1.49 14.84 -7.50
N TRP A 53 -2.01 14.02 -6.58
CA TRP A 53 -2.93 14.46 -5.53
C TRP A 53 -2.23 15.09 -4.32
N LYS A 54 -0.93 14.83 -4.13
CA LYS A 54 -0.11 15.32 -3.02
C LYS A 54 -0.83 15.33 -1.66
N PRO A 55 -1.39 14.19 -1.21
CA PRO A 55 -2.21 14.11 -0.01
C PRO A 55 -1.44 14.39 1.31
N TRP A 56 -0.13 14.58 1.22
CA TRP A 56 0.73 14.99 2.34
C TRP A 56 0.77 16.51 2.55
N GLU A 57 0.14 17.29 1.68
CA GLU A 57 -0.06 18.73 1.91
C GLU A 57 -1.07 18.95 3.06
N PRO A 58 -0.99 20.10 3.77
CA PRO A 58 -1.94 20.43 4.81
C PRO A 58 -3.38 20.39 4.31
N LEU A 59 -4.32 20.17 5.23
CA LEU A 59 -5.75 20.19 4.92
C LEU A 59 -6.11 21.51 4.22
N VAL A 60 -6.79 21.40 3.08
CA VAL A 60 -7.23 22.56 2.30
C VAL A 60 -8.21 23.41 3.10
N GLU A 61 -9.05 22.77 3.93
CA GLU A 61 -10.00 23.45 4.84
C GLU A 61 -10.08 22.70 6.17
N GLU A 62 -10.16 23.46 7.28
CA GLU A 62 -10.43 22.89 8.60
C GLU A 62 -11.92 22.50 8.70
N PRO A 63 -12.23 21.32 9.28
CA PRO A 63 -13.61 20.88 9.40
C PRO A 63 -14.40 21.79 10.37
N PRO A 64 -15.63 22.18 10.05
CA PRO A 64 -16.48 22.95 10.96
C PRO A 64 -16.73 22.19 12.28
N ALA A 65 -16.81 22.92 13.39
CA ALA A 65 -16.74 22.41 14.77
C ALA A 65 -17.69 21.26 15.17
N ASN A 66 -18.73 20.97 14.39
CA ASN A 66 -19.72 19.92 14.68
C ASN A 66 -19.70 18.73 13.71
N HIS A 67 -18.85 18.70 12.67
CA HIS A 67 -18.88 17.64 11.64
C HIS A 67 -18.48 16.24 12.15
N TRP A 68 -17.70 16.16 13.23
CA TRP A 68 -17.14 14.91 13.74
C TRP A 68 -17.65 14.51 15.13
N LYS A 69 -18.74 15.14 15.61
CA LYS A 69 -19.36 14.77 16.89
C LYS A 69 -20.42 13.69 16.70
N TRP A 70 -20.20 12.56 17.35
CA TRP A 70 -21.15 11.45 17.50
C TRP A 70 -20.92 10.75 18.85
N PRO A 71 -21.96 10.35 19.61
CA PRO A 71 -23.38 10.71 19.53
C PRO A 71 -23.65 12.14 20.05
N ILE A 72 -24.80 12.72 19.68
CA ILE A 72 -25.31 13.97 20.26
C ILE A 72 -26.14 13.64 21.50
#